data_AF-A0A355G0Z5-F1
#
_entry.id   AF-A0A355G0Z5-F1
#
_cell.length_a   1.000
_cell.length_b   1.000
_cell.length_c   1.000
_cell.angle_alpha   90.00
_cell.angle_beta   90.00
_cell.angle_gamma   90.00
#
_symmetry.space_group_name_H-M   'P 1'
#
loop_
_entity.id
_entity.type
_entity.pdbx_description
1 polymer ?
#
loop_
_entity_poly.entity_id
_entity_poly.type
_entity_poly.pdbx_seq_one_letter_code
_entity_poly.pdbx_strand_id
1 'polypeptide(L)' 'MDDYIYVIFFVVYFIWAFYSGWKYWSRKGGWLNEKGAVNIIAKIIASALFGIVYGIFYLFKLILKFVATVFIHSDKF' A
#
# COMPACT_ATOMS: atom_id res chain seq x y z
N MET A 1 5.50 -24.79 -5.49
CA MET A 1 4.43 -24.03 -6.19
C MET A 1 3.98 -22.84 -5.35
N ASP A 2 4.08 -22.96 -4.02
CA ASP A 2 3.64 -21.97 -3.03
C ASP A 2 4.44 -20.67 -3.05
N ASP A 3 5.75 -20.71 -3.29
CA ASP A 3 6.60 -19.51 -3.34
C ASP A 3 6.15 -18.50 -4.42
N TYR A 4 5.70 -19.00 -5.56
CA TYR A 4 5.20 -18.16 -6.66
C TYR A 4 3.88 -17.46 -6.30
N ILE A 5 3.03 -18.10 -5.50
CA ILE A 5 1.78 -17.51 -5.03
C ILE A 5 2.08 -16.30 -4.13
N TYR A 6 3.03 -16.44 -3.20
CA TYR A 6 3.44 -15.31 -2.35
C TYR A 6 4.02 -14.16 -3.15
N VAL A 7 4.86 -14.45 -4.15
CA VAL A 7 5.43 -13.42 -5.05
C VAL A 7 4.31 -12.71 -5.83
N ILE A 8 3.34 -13.43 -6.36
CA ILE A 8 2.19 -12.83 -7.07
C ILE A 8 1.39 -11.92 -6.14
N PHE A 9 1.09 -12.36 -4.92
CA PHE A 9 0.39 -11.53 -3.93
C PHE A 9 1.18 -10.27 -3.58
N PHE A 10 2.50 -10.38 -3.40
CA PHE A 10 3.37 -9.23 -3.15
C PHE A 10 3.37 -8.23 -4.31
N VAL A 11 3.44 -8.71 -5.55
CA VAL A 11 3.43 -7.85 -6.75
C VAL A 11 2.09 -7.14 -6.90
N VAL A 12 0.97 -7.86 -6.78
CA VAL A 12 -0.38 -7.28 -6.84
C VAL A 12 -0.56 -6.24 -5.73
N TYR A 13 -0.07 -6.53 -4.53
CA TYR A 13 -0.09 -5.62 -3.41
C TYR A 13 0.72 -4.34 -3.67
N PHE A 14 1.93 -4.47 -4.20
CA PHE A 14 2.78 -3.34 -4.57
C PHE A 14 2.14 -2.45 -5.63
N ILE A 15 1.56 -3.06 -6.67
CA ILE A 15 0.86 -2.35 -7.74
C ILE A 15 -0.33 -1.56 -7.14
N TRP A 16 -1.11 -2.18 -6.25
CA TRP A 16 -2.23 -1.53 -5.59
C TRP A 16 -1.81 -0.37 -4.69
N ALA A 17 -0.74 -0.56 -3.92
CA ALA A 17 -0.18 0.48 -3.05
C ALA A 17 0.34 1.68 -3.86
N PHE A 18 1.03 1.42 -4.96
CA PHE A 18 1.54 2.44 -5.87
C PHE A 18 0.40 3.21 -6.56
N TYR A 19 -0.61 2.50 -7.06
CA TYR A 19 -1.81 3.10 -7.68
C TYR A 19 -2.59 3.97 -6.69
N SER A 20 -2.70 3.53 -5.44
CA SER A 20 -3.39 4.28 -4.39
C SER A 20 -2.65 5.58 -4.05
N GLY A 21 -1.32 5.52 -3.94
CA GLY A 21 -0.48 6.71 -3.80
C GLY A 21 -0.68 7.67 -4.98
N TRP A 22 -0.60 7.16 -6.20
CA TRP A 22 -0.78 7.98 -7.41
C TRP A 22 -2.15 8.67 -7.46
N LYS A 23 -3.23 7.92 -7.17
CA LYS A 23 -4.61 8.45 -7.13
C LYS A 23 -4.80 9.51 -6.05
N TYR A 24 -4.17 9.35 -4.89
CA TYR A 24 -4.20 10.34 -3.82
C TYR A 24 -3.54 11.66 -4.25
N TRP A 25 -2.33 11.58 -4.80
CA TRP A 25 -1.60 12.76 -5.29
C TRP A 25 -2.29 13.42 -6.49
N SER A 26 -2.89 12.62 -7.38
CA SER A 26 -3.63 13.13 -8.54
C SER A 26 -4.91 13.88 -8.16
N ARG A 27 -5.44 13.69 -6.95
CA ARG A 27 -6.58 14.45 -6.42
C ARG A 27 -6.21 15.72 -5.66
N LYS A 28 -4.96 15.86 -5.19
CA LYS A 28 -4.56 16.91 -4.23
C LYS A 28 -3.69 18.05 -4.78
N GLY A 29 -3.06 17.93 -5.95
CA GLY A 29 -2.06 18.90 -6.39
C GLY A 29 -2.28 19.47 -7.78
N GLY A 30 -2.64 20.76 -7.87
CA GLY A 30 -2.59 21.52 -9.13
C GLY A 30 -1.17 21.57 -9.70
N TRP A 31 -0.14 21.71 -8.86
CA TRP A 31 1.27 21.67 -9.31
C TRP A 31 1.67 20.28 -9.82
N LEU A 32 1.25 19.20 -9.15
CA LEU A 32 1.69 17.82 -9.46
C LEU A 32 1.16 17.28 -10.79
N ASN A 33 0.18 17.98 -11.38
CA ASN A 33 -0.37 17.69 -12.70
C ASN A 33 0.17 18.62 -13.80
N GLU A 34 1.00 19.62 -13.46
CA GLU A 34 1.69 20.40 -14.48
C GLU A 34 2.66 19.51 -15.26
N LYS A 35 2.77 19.75 -16.57
CA LYS A 35 3.55 18.95 -17.53
C LYS A 35 5.08 19.10 -17.36
N GLY A 36 5.56 19.26 -16.14
CA GLY A 36 6.99 19.27 -15.80
C GLY A 36 7.48 17.86 -15.50
N ALA A 37 8.58 17.43 -16.15
CA ALA A 37 9.19 16.12 -15.88
C ALA A 37 9.53 15.93 -14.39
N VAL A 38 9.96 17.01 -13.72
CA VAL A 38 10.25 17.03 -12.27
C VAL A 38 9.00 16.71 -11.44
N ASN A 39 7.83 17.20 -11.85
CA ASN A 39 6.57 17.04 -11.12
C ASN A 39 6.06 15.60 -11.25
N ILE A 40 6.26 14.98 -12.43
CA ILE A 40 5.98 13.55 -12.66
C ILE A 40 6.90 12.69 -11.79
N ILE A 41 8.20 12.98 -11.77
CA ILE A 41 9.17 12.24 -10.95
C ILE A 41 8.84 12.37 -9.46
N ALA A 42 8.51 13.58 -8.99
CA ALA A 42 8.08 13.81 -7.62
C ALA A 42 6.80 13.03 -7.28
N LYS A 43 5.85 12.94 -8.21
CA LYS A 43 4.62 12.14 -8.05
C LYS A 43 4.93 10.65 -7.97
N ILE A 44 5.87 10.13 -8.76
CA ILE A 44 6.34 8.74 -8.72
C ILE A 44 6.99 8.44 -7.36
N ILE A 45 7.95 9.26 -6.93
CA ILE A 45 8.66 9.08 -5.65
C ILE A 45 7.68 9.17 -4.48
N ALA A 46 6.79 10.17 -4.48
CA ALA A 46 5.80 10.34 -3.44
C ALA A 46 4.77 9.21 -3.41
N SER A 47 4.43 8.63 -4.58
CA SER A 47 3.55 7.45 -4.66
C SER A 47 4.26 6.18 -4.18
N ALA A 48 5.56 6.03 -4.46
CA ALA A 48 6.38 4.94 -3.94
C ALA A 48 6.47 4.99 -2.41
N LEU A 49 6.81 6.15 -1.85
CA LEU A 49 6.92 6.37 -0.41
C LEU A 49 5.56 6.18 0.28
N PHE A 50 4.49 6.77 -0.25
CA PHE A 50 3.15 6.54 0.30
C PHE A 50 2.72 5.08 0.17
N GLY A 51 3.03 4.42 -0.94
CA GLY A 51 2.73 3.00 -1.15
C GLY A 51 3.40 2.12 -0.10
N ILE A 52 4.66 2.37 0.23
CA ILE A 52 5.38 1.64 1.29
C ILE A 52 4.76 1.93 2.67
N VAL A 53 4.47 3.19 3.00
CA VAL A 53 3.90 3.57 4.29
C VAL A 53 2.48 3.01 4.47
N TYR A 54 1.62 3.16 3.46
CA TYR A 54 0.28 2.55 3.46
C TYR A 54 0.38 1.02 3.50
N GLY A 55 1.35 0.46 2.78
CA GLY A 55 1.61 -0.96 2.75
C GLY A 55 1.88 -1.50 4.16
N ILE A 56 2.89 -0.94 4.81
CA ILE A 56 3.27 -1.30 6.18
C ILE A 56 2.08 -1.09 7.15
N PHE A 57 1.36 0.02 7.03
CA PHE A 57 0.21 0.31 7.90
C PHE A 57 -0.93 -0.72 7.76
N TYR A 58 -1.29 -1.08 6.53
CA TYR A 58 -2.35 -2.07 6.29
C TYR A 58 -1.92 -3.48 6.67
N LEU A 59 -0.66 -3.84 6.42
CA LEU A 59 -0.10 -5.12 6.84
C LEU A 59 -0.09 -5.25 8.36
N PHE A 60 0.32 -4.18 9.06
CA PHE A 60 0.29 -4.12 10.53
C PHE A 60 -1.15 -4.23 11.07
N LYS A 61 -2.11 -3.53 10.45
CA LYS A 61 -3.54 -3.63 10.81
C LYS A 61 -4.07 -5.05 10.60
N LEU A 62 -3.63 -5.74 9.56
CA LEU A 62 -4.05 -7.10 9.26
C LEU A 62 -3.49 -8.10 10.28
N ILE A 63 -2.21 -7.93 10.67
CA ILE A 63 -1.58 -8.69 11.76
C ILE A 63 -2.33 -8.46 13.08
N LEU A 64 -2.58 -7.21 13.47
CA LEU A 64 -3.31 -6.89 14.70
C LEU A 64 -4.72 -7.50 14.70
N LYS A 65 -5.43 -7.43 13.57
CA LYS A 65 -6.76 -8.02 13.42
C LYS A 65 -6.73 -9.54 13.53
N PHE A 66 -5.69 -10.17 12.97
CA PHE A 66 -5.49 -11.62 13.06
C PHE A 66 -5.22 -12.05 14.50
N VAL A 67 -4.30 -11.37 15.19
CA VAL A 67 -3.99 -11.61 16.61
C VAL A 67 -5.24 -11.43 17.46
N ALA A 68 -5.98 -10.32 17.30
CA ALA A 68 -7.22 -10.08 18.04
C ALA A 68 -8.27 -11.18 17.78
N THR A 69 -8.41 -11.65 16.53
CA THR A 69 -9.36 -12.70 16.18
C THR A 69 -8.99 -14.04 16.82
N VAL A 70 -7.71 -14.41 16.79
CA VAL A 70 -7.19 -15.63 17.43
C VAL A 70 -7.38 -15.55 18.94
N PHE A 71 -7.09 -14.41 19.56
CA PHE A 71 -7.23 -14.22 21.00
C PHE A 71 -8.71 -14.31 21.44
N ILE A 72 -9.62 -13.65 20.71
CA ILE A 72 -11.07 -13.71 20.99
C ILE A 72 -11.64 -15.12 20.78
N HIS A 73 -11.09 -15.92 19.86
CA HIS A 73 -11.49 -17.32 19.70
C HIS A 73 -10.95 -18.23 20.81
N SER A 74 -9.80 -17.89 21.40
CA SER A 74 -9.19 -18.64 22.51
C SER A 74 -9.97 -18.50 23.82
N ASP A 75 -10.64 -17.36 24.05
CA ASP A 75 -11.45 -17.12 25.27
C ASP A 75 -12.83 -17.80 25.24
N LYS A 76 -13.19 -18.45 24.13
CA LYS A 76 -14.50 -19.13 23.96
C LYS A 76 -14.46 -20.65 24.23
N PHE A 77 -13.33 -21.18 24.69
CA PHE A 77 -13.16 -22.58 25.07
C PHE A 77 -12.79 -22.73 26.54
#